data_AF-A0A258V7A0-F1
#
_entry.id   AF-A0A258V7A0-F1
#
_cell.length_a   1.000
_cell.length_b   1.000
_cell.length_c   1.000
_cell.angle_alpha   90.00
_cell.angle_beta   90.00
_cell.angle_gamma   90.00
#
_symmetry.space_group_name_H-M   'P 1'
#
loop_
_entity.id
_entity.type
_entity.pdbx_description
1 polymer ?
#
loop_
_entity_poly.entity_id
_entity_poly.type
_entity_poly.pdbx_seq_one_letter_code
_entity_poly.pdbx_strand_id
1 'polypeptide(L)'
;MTAAMDFRGPDGFHHHVGADFALGHCAFHTTPGSAEAPQPLFSEDRKFAVVMDGWLANPDELRAELESRKARVRGPSDAELVLQAYAEWGDDCANHLEGEYAIVIYDAYRRRAFCLRDHMGMRPLLYHWDGRRLLVASEVAGVLAAGDFPQTLDAYRMAENLASEFYAPDQTVWTGVMRLPLTTAMIVDATGPMTQQYWSLPLDLSIRYRREEDYFEHYREMLMDSVRRASRSCAPIGCEVSGGHDSSAIYAMVRRLQEAGQLQATDALAFTMTGLPGTISDEIEYARDVTRFFGTPLYEAPRTLGEIAWFEQNIVKDRDMPEFPNAQSMVAEAALVRSKGCRVLLDGEGGDEFAGGSYYYIHEMLREGRLGMLARELRLMAGQGGAKYTARRVFRFGLRPFGPIWVDATMRHIHRYRQPWRAHLGKGPHWVAKPLLDQLAEQREIARVQDDIWRIRNPSKLTSTRQPCVRRSCMDAGTLRQETSRP
;
A
#
# COMPACT_ATOMS: atom_id res chain seq x y z
N MET A 1 -13.97 10.93 -17.83
CA MET A 1 -13.18 10.19 -16.83
C MET A 1 -11.69 10.19 -17.17
N THR A 2 -11.23 9.53 -18.25
CA THR A 2 -9.78 9.49 -18.62
C THR A 2 -9.15 10.87 -18.79
N ALA A 3 -9.84 11.83 -19.41
CA ALA A 3 -9.34 13.20 -19.56
C ALA A 3 -9.10 13.94 -18.22
N ALA A 4 -9.75 13.52 -17.13
CA ALA A 4 -9.50 14.09 -15.80
C ALA A 4 -8.27 13.47 -15.10
N MET A 5 -7.65 12.47 -15.74
CA MET A 5 -6.49 11.71 -15.23
C MET A 5 -5.39 11.61 -16.30
N ASP A 6 -5.38 12.52 -17.28
CA ASP A 6 -4.45 12.50 -18.42
C ASP A 6 -2.98 12.60 -18.01
N PHE A 7 -2.70 13.30 -16.91
CA PHE A 7 -1.37 13.42 -16.31
C PHE A 7 -0.75 12.07 -15.92
N ARG A 8 -1.58 11.03 -15.70
CA ARG A 8 -1.12 9.66 -15.43
C ARG A 8 -0.72 8.91 -16.70
N GLY A 9 -1.10 9.39 -17.89
CA GLY A 9 -0.91 8.70 -19.16
C GLY A 9 -0.09 9.50 -20.18
N PRO A 10 1.20 9.79 -19.92
CA PRO A 10 2.02 10.61 -20.81
C PRO A 10 2.24 9.98 -22.20
N ASP A 11 2.04 8.67 -22.36
CA ASP A 11 2.19 8.00 -23.67
C ASP A 11 0.86 7.87 -24.43
N GLY A 12 -0.22 8.42 -23.89
CA GLY A 12 -1.52 8.51 -24.55
C GLY A 12 -2.65 7.89 -23.73
N PHE A 13 -3.81 7.79 -24.36
CA PHE A 13 -4.99 7.20 -23.75
C PHE A 13 -5.79 6.44 -24.78
N HIS A 14 -6.42 5.37 -24.33
CA HIS A 14 -7.27 4.53 -25.15
C HIS A 14 -8.53 4.18 -24.37
N HIS A 15 -9.64 3.99 -25.07
CA HIS A 15 -10.90 3.64 -24.45
C HIS A 15 -11.73 2.77 -25.40
N HIS A 16 -12.60 1.98 -24.78
CA HIS A 16 -13.63 1.23 -25.45
C HIS A 16 -14.98 1.59 -24.83
N VAL A 17 -15.96 1.89 -25.67
CA VAL A 17 -17.35 2.11 -25.26
C VAL A 17 -18.20 1.05 -25.94
N GLY A 18 -18.75 0.15 -25.13
CA GLY A 18 -19.71 -0.87 -25.55
C GLY A 18 -21.13 -0.52 -25.12
N ALA A 19 -22.05 -1.46 -25.31
CA ALA A 19 -23.45 -1.29 -24.90
C ALA A 19 -23.62 -1.40 -23.36
N ASP A 20 -22.92 -2.34 -22.74
CA ASP A 20 -23.06 -2.66 -21.31
C ASP A 20 -21.93 -2.06 -20.44
N PHE A 21 -20.80 -1.68 -21.04
CA PHE A 21 -19.62 -1.23 -20.30
C PHE A 21 -18.77 -0.24 -21.10
N ALA A 22 -17.98 0.56 -20.39
CA ALA A 22 -16.90 1.33 -20.98
C ALA A 22 -15.64 1.17 -20.12
N LEU A 23 -14.50 1.00 -20.76
CA LEU A 23 -13.18 0.94 -20.11
C LEU A 23 -12.26 1.96 -20.77
N GLY A 24 -11.40 2.58 -19.98
CA GLY A 24 -10.40 3.54 -20.46
C GLY A 24 -9.11 3.41 -19.68
N HIS A 25 -8.00 3.63 -20.36
CA HIS A 25 -6.65 3.52 -19.81
C HIS A 25 -5.82 4.73 -20.20
N CYS A 26 -5.20 5.37 -19.21
CA CYS A 26 -4.18 6.40 -19.37
C CYS A 26 -2.81 5.68 -19.41
N ALA A 27 -2.16 5.64 -20.56
CA ALA A 27 -0.98 4.81 -20.79
C ALA A 27 0.31 5.43 -20.23
N PHE A 28 0.95 4.71 -19.31
CA PHE A 28 2.32 4.96 -18.88
C PHE A 28 3.16 3.70 -19.01
N HIS A 29 3.95 3.60 -20.08
CA HIS A 29 4.78 2.45 -20.40
C HIS A 29 6.01 2.40 -19.50
N THR A 30 6.05 1.49 -18.53
CA THR A 30 7.18 1.38 -17.59
C THR A 30 7.97 0.09 -17.78
N THR A 31 7.31 -1.03 -18.07
CA THR A 31 7.96 -2.34 -18.24
C THR A 31 8.21 -2.67 -19.72
N PRO A 32 9.17 -3.58 -20.03
CA PRO A 32 9.31 -4.14 -21.37
C PRO A 32 7.99 -4.76 -21.85
N GLY A 33 7.58 -4.50 -23.09
CA GLY A 33 6.34 -5.03 -23.65
C GLY A 33 5.06 -4.26 -23.30
N SER A 34 5.11 -3.29 -22.38
CA SER A 34 3.92 -2.50 -21.98
C SER A 34 3.31 -1.69 -23.14
N ALA A 35 4.10 -1.31 -24.14
CA ALA A 35 3.62 -0.63 -25.35
C ALA A 35 3.00 -1.57 -26.39
N GLU A 36 3.23 -2.88 -26.29
CA GLU A 36 2.79 -3.87 -27.28
C GLU A 36 1.34 -4.29 -27.09
N ALA A 37 0.73 -3.98 -25.93
CA ALA A 37 -0.65 -4.31 -25.61
C ALA A 37 -1.43 -3.07 -25.16
N PRO A 38 -1.89 -2.22 -26.10
CA PRO A 38 -2.77 -1.10 -25.78
C PRO A 38 -4.02 -1.58 -25.03
N GLN A 39 -4.36 -0.89 -23.94
CA GLN A 39 -5.50 -1.24 -23.09
C GLN A 39 -6.66 -0.26 -23.34
N PRO A 40 -7.95 -0.67 -23.35
CA PRO A 40 -8.45 -1.96 -22.90
C PRO A 40 -8.03 -3.12 -23.80
N LEU A 41 -7.44 -4.15 -23.18
CA LEU A 41 -6.94 -5.32 -23.89
C LEU A 41 -8.04 -6.39 -23.90
N PHE A 42 -8.34 -6.94 -25.08
CA PHE A 42 -9.38 -7.95 -25.25
C PHE A 42 -8.77 -9.33 -25.43
N SER A 43 -9.44 -10.31 -24.84
CA SER A 43 -9.24 -11.73 -25.16
C SER A 43 -9.56 -11.99 -26.64
N GLU A 44 -8.99 -13.05 -27.21
CA GLU A 44 -9.15 -13.37 -28.64
C GLU A 44 -10.62 -13.59 -29.03
N ASP A 45 -11.40 -14.22 -28.15
CA ASP A 45 -12.84 -14.44 -28.32
C ASP A 45 -13.71 -13.27 -27.82
N ARG A 46 -13.08 -12.17 -27.37
CA ARG A 46 -13.69 -10.95 -26.82
C ARG A 46 -14.61 -11.18 -25.62
N LYS A 47 -14.50 -12.31 -24.92
CA LYS A 47 -15.29 -12.56 -23.69
C LYS A 47 -14.83 -11.73 -22.51
N PHE A 48 -13.55 -11.41 -22.47
CA PHE A 48 -12.90 -10.63 -21.42
C PHE A 48 -12.23 -9.39 -22.00
N ALA A 49 -12.33 -8.28 -21.26
CA ALA A 49 -11.59 -7.05 -21.52
C ALA A 49 -10.93 -6.57 -20.22
N VAL A 50 -9.67 -6.16 -20.25
CA VAL A 50 -8.93 -5.69 -19.06
C VAL A 50 -8.37 -4.29 -19.25
N VAL A 51 -8.39 -3.51 -18.17
CA VAL A 51 -7.49 -2.37 -17.95
C VAL A 51 -6.75 -2.57 -16.63
N MET A 52 -5.50 -2.16 -16.58
CA MET A 52 -4.58 -2.32 -15.45
C MET A 52 -3.68 -1.10 -15.36
N ASP A 53 -3.59 -0.52 -14.16
CA ASP A 53 -2.54 0.42 -13.75
C ASP A 53 -1.59 -0.32 -12.81
N GLY A 54 -0.31 -0.41 -13.16
CA GLY A 54 0.70 -1.11 -12.37
C GLY A 54 1.56 -2.11 -13.15
N TRP A 55 2.20 -3.03 -12.45
CA TRP A 55 3.13 -4.02 -12.98
C TRP A 55 3.12 -5.31 -12.15
N LEU A 56 3.52 -6.43 -12.75
CA LEU A 56 3.65 -7.72 -12.06
C LEU A 56 5.09 -7.97 -11.58
N ALA A 57 5.24 -8.46 -10.35
CA ALA A 57 6.53 -8.88 -9.79
C ALA A 57 6.93 -10.31 -10.18
N ASN A 58 5.96 -11.15 -10.55
CA ASN A 58 6.14 -12.56 -10.93
C ASN A 58 5.77 -12.89 -12.39
N PRO A 59 6.12 -12.06 -13.40
CA PRO A 59 5.65 -12.26 -14.77
C PRO A 59 6.15 -13.56 -15.41
N ASP A 60 7.39 -13.96 -15.10
CA ASP A 60 8.01 -15.15 -15.67
C ASP A 60 7.42 -16.43 -15.05
N GLU A 61 7.24 -16.43 -13.73
CA GLU A 61 6.60 -17.53 -13.00
C GLU A 61 5.15 -17.70 -13.43
N LEU A 62 4.39 -16.60 -13.51
CA LEU A 62 2.99 -16.61 -13.93
C LEU A 62 2.84 -17.08 -15.38
N ARG A 63 3.73 -16.63 -16.28
CA ARG A 63 3.76 -17.12 -17.67
C ARG A 63 3.99 -18.63 -17.72
N ALA A 64 4.99 -19.13 -17.00
CA ALA A 64 5.29 -20.56 -16.98
C ALA A 64 4.09 -21.37 -16.45
N GLU A 65 3.41 -20.89 -15.42
CA GLU A 65 2.21 -21.54 -14.90
C GLU A 65 1.08 -21.57 -15.93
N LEU A 66 0.78 -20.44 -16.58
CA LEU A 66 -0.22 -20.32 -17.65
C LEU A 66 0.08 -21.24 -18.84
N GLU A 67 1.33 -21.26 -19.31
CA GLU A 67 1.76 -22.10 -20.43
C GLU A 67 1.66 -23.59 -20.10
N SER A 68 1.96 -23.99 -18.85
CA SER A 68 1.78 -25.37 -18.38
C SER A 68 0.32 -25.84 -18.44
N ARG A 69 -0.62 -24.89 -18.33
CA ARG A 69 -2.07 -25.09 -18.45
C ARG A 69 -2.59 -24.94 -19.88
N LYS A 70 -1.69 -24.70 -20.84
CA LYS A 70 -1.97 -24.50 -22.27
C LYS A 70 -2.73 -23.20 -22.57
N ALA A 71 -2.67 -22.21 -21.67
CA ALA A 71 -3.15 -20.87 -21.96
C ALA A 71 -2.30 -20.24 -23.07
N ARG A 72 -2.94 -19.47 -23.97
CA ARG A 72 -2.26 -18.83 -25.10
C ARG A 72 -1.88 -17.39 -24.73
N VAL A 73 -0.69 -17.22 -24.19
CA VAL A 73 -0.15 -15.88 -23.87
C VAL A 73 0.42 -15.25 -25.15
N ARG A 74 -0.19 -14.16 -25.63
CA ARG A 74 0.13 -13.59 -26.95
C ARG A 74 1.35 -12.67 -26.97
N GLY A 75 1.67 -12.06 -25.83
CA GLY A 75 2.70 -11.04 -25.75
C GLY A 75 3.33 -10.93 -24.37
N PRO A 76 4.38 -10.09 -24.23
CA PRO A 76 5.13 -9.91 -23.00
C PRO A 76 4.45 -9.01 -21.95
N SER A 77 3.38 -8.30 -22.31
CA SER A 77 2.71 -7.34 -21.42
C SER A 77 2.09 -8.00 -20.18
N ASP A 78 2.23 -7.33 -19.03
CA ASP A 78 1.60 -7.73 -17.77
C ASP A 78 0.07 -7.79 -17.89
N ALA A 79 -0.54 -6.87 -18.64
CA ALA A 79 -1.99 -6.87 -18.87
C ALA A 79 -2.45 -8.12 -19.64
N GLU A 80 -1.61 -8.65 -20.53
CA GLU A 80 -1.88 -9.92 -21.21
C GLU A 80 -1.83 -11.08 -20.22
N LEU A 81 -0.82 -11.13 -19.34
CA LEU A 81 -0.73 -12.17 -18.31
C LEU A 81 -1.92 -12.13 -17.36
N VAL A 82 -2.35 -10.95 -16.90
CA VAL A 82 -3.55 -10.76 -16.06
C VAL A 82 -4.81 -11.24 -16.79
N LEU A 83 -4.98 -10.88 -18.05
CA LEU A 83 -6.14 -11.28 -18.85
C LEU A 83 -6.22 -12.80 -19.00
N GLN A 84 -5.09 -13.46 -19.27
CA GLN A 84 -5.03 -14.92 -19.39
C GLN A 84 -5.21 -15.59 -18.02
N ALA A 85 -4.68 -15.01 -16.95
CA ALA A 85 -4.90 -15.50 -15.59
C ALA A 85 -6.38 -15.48 -15.22
N TYR A 86 -7.10 -14.40 -15.52
CA TYR A 86 -8.55 -14.35 -15.31
C TYR A 86 -9.30 -15.34 -16.21
N ALA A 87 -8.86 -15.54 -17.46
CA ALA A 87 -9.49 -16.51 -18.35
C ALA A 87 -9.34 -17.96 -17.85
N GLU A 88 -8.19 -18.30 -17.26
CA GLU A 88 -7.89 -19.63 -16.72
C GLU A 88 -8.54 -19.87 -15.34
N TRP A 89 -8.38 -18.92 -14.41
CA TRP A 89 -8.75 -19.12 -12.99
C TRP A 89 -10.00 -18.34 -12.55
N GLY A 90 -10.52 -17.45 -13.38
CA GLY A 90 -11.63 -16.57 -13.00
C GLY A 90 -11.25 -15.70 -11.80
N ASP A 91 -12.11 -15.64 -10.79
CA ASP A 91 -11.91 -14.80 -9.60
C ASP A 91 -10.70 -15.24 -8.76
N ASP A 92 -10.29 -16.51 -8.89
CA ASP A 92 -9.14 -17.09 -8.18
C ASP A 92 -7.79 -16.60 -8.75
N CYS A 93 -7.80 -15.92 -9.91
CA CYS A 93 -6.59 -15.36 -10.49
C CYS A 93 -5.87 -14.40 -9.52
N ALA A 94 -6.60 -13.77 -8.60
CA ALA A 94 -6.04 -12.88 -7.58
C ALA A 94 -4.94 -13.54 -6.73
N ASN A 95 -5.02 -14.87 -6.51
CA ASN A 95 -4.05 -15.62 -5.73
C ASN A 95 -2.74 -15.94 -6.49
N HIS A 96 -2.69 -15.65 -7.80
CA HIS A 96 -1.54 -15.93 -8.66
C HIS A 96 -0.78 -14.65 -9.07
N LEU A 97 -1.33 -13.47 -8.78
CA LEU A 97 -0.77 -12.19 -9.22
C LEU A 97 0.06 -11.53 -8.11
N GLU A 98 1.36 -11.40 -8.29
CA GLU A 98 2.24 -10.62 -7.41
C GLU A 98 2.63 -9.31 -8.09
N GLY A 99 2.74 -8.23 -7.34
CA GLY A 99 3.13 -6.91 -7.87
C GLY A 99 2.31 -5.77 -7.28
N GLU A 100 2.36 -4.63 -7.96
CA GLU A 100 1.61 -3.43 -7.63
C GLU A 100 0.59 -3.19 -8.75
N TYR A 101 -0.70 -3.21 -8.44
CA TYR A 101 -1.71 -3.14 -9.48
C TYR A 101 -3.09 -2.71 -8.97
N ALA A 102 -3.79 -2.00 -9.86
CA ALA A 102 -5.22 -1.83 -9.85
C ALA A 102 -5.76 -2.36 -11.19
N ILE A 103 -6.59 -3.40 -11.13
CA ILE A 103 -7.07 -4.13 -12.31
C ILE A 103 -8.60 -4.01 -12.37
N VAL A 104 -9.13 -3.78 -13.57
CA VAL A 104 -10.56 -3.86 -13.87
C VAL A 104 -10.77 -4.74 -15.09
N ILE A 105 -11.52 -5.82 -14.92
CA ILE A 105 -11.88 -6.77 -15.97
C ILE A 105 -13.39 -6.72 -16.17
N TYR A 106 -13.83 -6.63 -17.42
CA TYR A 106 -15.21 -6.92 -17.79
C TYR A 106 -15.31 -8.35 -18.34
N ASP A 107 -16.14 -9.16 -17.69
CA ASP A 107 -16.49 -10.52 -18.10
C ASP A 107 -17.85 -10.47 -18.80
N ALA A 108 -17.83 -10.51 -20.14
CA ALA A 108 -19.03 -10.47 -20.96
C ALA A 108 -19.85 -11.77 -20.88
N TYR A 109 -19.21 -12.90 -20.57
CA TYR A 109 -19.90 -14.18 -20.43
C TYR A 109 -20.78 -14.19 -19.17
N ARG A 110 -20.25 -13.68 -18.05
CA ARG A 110 -20.98 -13.56 -16.78
C ARG A 110 -21.68 -12.21 -16.60
N ARG A 111 -21.49 -11.27 -17.54
CA ARG A 111 -21.98 -9.88 -17.50
C ARG A 111 -21.68 -9.18 -16.18
N ARG A 112 -20.40 -9.18 -15.80
CA ARG A 112 -19.95 -8.60 -14.53
C ARG A 112 -18.61 -7.86 -14.68
N ALA A 113 -18.37 -6.92 -13.78
CA ALA A 113 -17.05 -6.34 -13.58
C ALA A 113 -16.34 -7.07 -12.44
N PHE A 114 -15.04 -7.31 -12.61
CA PHE A 114 -14.13 -7.81 -11.58
C PHE A 114 -13.03 -6.76 -11.39
N CYS A 115 -12.98 -6.16 -10.20
CA CYS A 115 -12.00 -5.16 -9.83
C CYS A 115 -11.07 -5.76 -8.78
N LEU A 116 -9.77 -5.55 -8.91
CA LEU A 116 -8.77 -6.14 -8.02
C LEU A 116 -7.74 -5.08 -7.64
N ARG A 117 -7.45 -4.97 -6.34
CA ARG A 117 -6.41 -4.10 -5.79
C ARG A 117 -5.36 -4.93 -5.08
N ASP A 118 -4.08 -4.60 -5.31
CA ASP A 118 -2.93 -5.36 -4.85
C ASP A 118 -2.80 -5.51 -3.32
N HIS A 119 -1.80 -6.30 -2.92
CA HIS A 119 -1.56 -6.73 -1.55
C HIS A 119 -1.28 -5.60 -0.55
N MET A 120 -0.68 -4.51 -1.02
CA MET A 120 -0.32 -3.36 -0.19
C MET A 120 -1.17 -2.13 -0.51
N GLY A 121 -2.00 -2.22 -1.57
CA GLY A 121 -2.81 -1.11 -2.06
C GLY A 121 -1.97 -0.01 -2.71
N MET A 122 -0.80 -0.34 -3.28
CA MET A 122 0.14 0.63 -3.87
C MET A 122 -0.49 1.39 -5.02
N ARG A 123 -1.36 0.75 -5.80
CA ARG A 123 -2.16 1.43 -6.82
C ARG A 123 -3.55 1.75 -6.27
N PRO A 124 -4.00 3.02 -6.33
CA PRO A 124 -5.34 3.38 -5.90
C PRO A 124 -6.39 2.84 -6.87
N LEU A 125 -7.52 2.40 -6.33
CA LEU A 125 -8.71 2.09 -7.10
C LEU A 125 -9.93 2.64 -6.37
N LEU A 126 -10.53 3.69 -6.92
CA LEU A 126 -11.70 4.35 -6.37
C LEU A 126 -12.94 3.94 -7.15
N TYR A 127 -14.08 3.94 -6.47
CA TYR A 127 -15.35 3.58 -7.08
C TYR A 127 -16.54 4.36 -6.53
N HIS A 128 -17.58 4.45 -7.35
CA HIS A 128 -18.92 4.89 -6.98
C HIS A 128 -19.95 3.90 -7.51
N TRP A 129 -20.98 3.60 -6.70
CA TRP A 129 -22.10 2.76 -7.08
C TRP A 129 -23.41 3.47 -6.76
N ASP A 130 -24.20 3.75 -7.80
CA ASP A 130 -25.48 4.47 -7.69
C ASP A 130 -26.71 3.53 -7.62
N GLY A 131 -26.49 2.22 -7.46
CA GLY A 131 -27.53 1.20 -7.54
C GLY A 131 -27.78 0.65 -8.94
N ARG A 132 -27.21 1.27 -9.98
CA ARG A 132 -27.39 0.86 -11.38
C ARG A 132 -26.07 0.74 -12.13
N ARG A 133 -25.09 1.57 -11.83
CA ARG A 133 -23.83 1.70 -12.56
C ARG A 133 -22.67 1.74 -11.58
N LEU A 134 -21.60 1.06 -11.98
CA LEU A 134 -20.31 1.14 -11.34
C LEU A 134 -19.45 2.14 -12.10
N LEU A 135 -18.93 3.13 -11.38
CA LEU A 135 -17.85 4.00 -11.85
C LEU A 135 -16.57 3.60 -11.13
N VAL A 136 -15.47 3.43 -11.86
CA VAL A 136 -14.16 3.12 -11.30
C VAL A 136 -13.09 4.02 -11.92
N ALA A 137 -12.11 4.43 -11.12
CA ALA A 137 -10.98 5.24 -11.57
C ALA A 137 -9.80 5.15 -10.59
N SER A 138 -8.58 5.42 -11.06
CA SER A 138 -7.40 5.53 -10.19
C SER A 138 -7.40 6.81 -9.33
N GLU A 139 -8.17 7.83 -9.72
CA GLU A 139 -8.24 9.13 -9.02
C GLU A 139 -9.68 9.56 -8.75
N VAL A 140 -9.89 10.33 -7.68
CA VAL A 140 -11.18 10.93 -7.33
C VAL A 140 -11.73 11.76 -8.49
N ALA A 141 -10.91 12.63 -9.10
CA ALA A 141 -11.31 13.44 -10.26
C ALA A 141 -11.86 12.58 -11.41
N GLY A 142 -11.33 11.37 -11.61
CA GLY A 142 -11.81 10.42 -12.61
C GLY A 142 -13.26 10.00 -12.37
N VAL A 143 -13.61 9.67 -11.12
CA VAL A 143 -14.99 9.30 -10.73
C VAL A 143 -15.92 10.50 -10.84
N LEU A 144 -15.53 11.65 -10.29
CA LEU A 144 -16.34 12.88 -10.32
C LEU A 144 -16.57 13.40 -11.75
N ALA A 145 -15.65 13.14 -12.68
CA ALA A 145 -15.82 13.55 -14.08
C ALA A 145 -16.97 12.83 -14.81
N ALA A 146 -17.58 11.78 -14.24
CA ALA A 146 -18.82 11.21 -14.77
C ALA A 146 -20.02 12.16 -14.58
N GLY A 147 -19.98 13.03 -13.56
CA GLY A 147 -20.84 14.22 -13.43
C GLY A 147 -22.32 13.98 -13.12
N ASP A 148 -22.79 12.74 -13.09
CA ASP A 148 -24.21 12.38 -13.10
C ASP A 148 -24.70 11.79 -11.76
N PHE A 149 -24.04 12.16 -10.66
CA PHE A 149 -24.42 11.84 -9.29
C PHE A 149 -24.10 13.03 -8.35
N PRO A 150 -24.72 13.10 -7.14
CA PRO A 150 -24.43 14.17 -6.19
C PRO A 150 -22.96 14.19 -5.75
N GLN A 151 -22.25 15.28 -6.02
CA GLN A 151 -20.86 15.48 -5.61
C GLN A 151 -20.82 16.36 -4.36
N THR A 152 -21.11 15.76 -3.22
CA THR A 152 -21.12 16.45 -1.93
C THR A 152 -19.91 16.07 -1.10
N LEU A 153 -19.23 17.08 -0.55
CA LEU A 153 -18.17 16.84 0.42
C LEU A 153 -18.74 16.36 1.75
N ASP A 154 -18.11 15.35 2.33
CA ASP A 154 -18.36 14.89 3.68
C ASP A 154 -17.48 15.68 4.65
N ALA A 155 -18.09 16.66 5.33
CA ALA A 155 -17.40 17.50 6.32
C ALA A 155 -16.74 16.70 7.45
N TYR A 156 -17.27 15.51 7.76
CA TYR A 156 -16.70 14.64 8.78
C TYR A 156 -15.43 13.95 8.27
N ARG A 157 -15.43 13.44 7.04
CA ARG A 157 -14.21 12.87 6.40
C ARG A 157 -13.13 13.92 6.18
N MET A 158 -13.52 15.16 5.86
CA MET A 158 -12.60 16.28 5.82
C MET A 158 -11.98 16.55 7.20
N ALA A 159 -12.79 16.55 8.26
CA ALA A 159 -12.29 16.77 9.63
C ALA A 159 -11.33 15.66 10.08
N GLU A 160 -11.63 14.40 9.77
CA GLU A 160 -10.73 13.25 9.98
C GLU A 160 -9.38 13.45 9.29
N ASN A 161 -9.40 13.79 7.99
CA ASN A 161 -8.19 14.00 7.21
C ASN A 161 -7.34 15.18 7.74
N LEU A 162 -7.98 16.32 8.00
CA LEU A 162 -7.32 17.53 8.55
C LEU A 162 -6.79 17.35 9.98
N ALA A 163 -7.39 16.44 10.76
CA ALA A 163 -6.92 16.07 12.09
C ALA A 163 -5.83 14.98 12.06
N SER A 164 -5.52 14.42 10.87
CA SER A 164 -4.67 13.23 10.69
C SER A 164 -5.15 12.03 11.49
N GLU A 165 -6.46 11.80 11.48
CA GLU A 165 -7.15 10.75 12.21
C GLU A 165 -8.01 9.91 11.26
N PHE A 166 -7.42 8.85 10.73
CA PHE A 166 -8.03 8.02 9.70
C PHE A 166 -8.80 6.85 10.33
N TYR A 167 -10.13 6.91 10.35
CA TYR A 167 -11.00 5.83 10.87
C TYR A 167 -11.71 5.03 9.78
N ALA A 168 -11.96 5.64 8.62
CA ALA A 168 -12.53 4.99 7.44
C ALA A 168 -11.55 5.08 6.27
N PRO A 169 -10.52 4.21 6.21
CA PRO A 169 -9.50 4.26 5.16
C PRO A 169 -10.07 4.01 3.76
N ASP A 170 -11.23 3.37 3.68
CA ASP A 170 -11.99 3.05 2.47
C ASP A 170 -12.92 4.18 2.01
N GLN A 171 -13.03 5.29 2.75
CA GLN A 171 -13.91 6.42 2.40
C GLN A 171 -13.12 7.66 1.98
N THR A 172 -13.54 8.31 0.90
CA THR A 172 -12.96 9.60 0.49
C THR A 172 -13.66 10.78 1.17
N VAL A 173 -13.18 12.00 0.93
CA VAL A 173 -13.89 13.22 1.34
C VAL A 173 -15.16 13.48 0.52
N TRP A 174 -15.41 12.72 -0.54
CA TRP A 174 -16.61 12.82 -1.36
C TRP A 174 -17.61 11.74 -0.98
N THR A 175 -18.84 12.17 -0.68
CA THR A 175 -19.93 11.27 -0.30
C THR A 175 -20.19 10.27 -1.43
N GLY A 176 -20.14 8.97 -1.10
CA GLY A 176 -20.39 7.90 -2.05
C GLY A 176 -19.24 7.57 -2.99
N VAL A 177 -18.10 8.26 -2.90
CA VAL A 177 -16.86 7.84 -3.58
C VAL A 177 -15.98 7.13 -2.57
N MET A 178 -15.72 5.86 -2.85
CA MET A 178 -15.05 4.92 -1.96
C MET A 178 -13.70 4.51 -2.54
N ARG A 179 -12.75 4.12 -1.69
CA ARG A 179 -11.52 3.43 -2.08
C ARG A 179 -11.75 1.94 -1.90
N LEU A 180 -11.44 1.14 -2.92
CA LEU A 180 -11.42 -0.32 -2.76
C LEU A 180 -10.34 -0.67 -1.74
N PRO A 181 -10.63 -1.41 -0.66
CA PRO A 181 -9.60 -1.75 0.33
C PRO A 181 -8.44 -2.54 -0.30
N LEU A 182 -7.26 -2.51 0.31
CA LEU A 182 -6.14 -3.36 -0.09
C LEU A 182 -6.53 -4.85 0.01
N THR A 183 -5.82 -5.71 -0.73
CA THR A 183 -6.03 -7.18 -0.74
C THR A 183 -7.46 -7.63 -1.04
N THR A 184 -8.21 -6.80 -1.76
CA THR A 184 -9.64 -6.98 -1.99
C THR A 184 -9.95 -7.09 -3.47
N ALA A 185 -10.77 -8.08 -3.80
CA ALA A 185 -11.48 -8.17 -5.06
C ALA A 185 -12.92 -7.65 -4.89
N MET A 186 -13.43 -6.93 -5.87
CA MET A 186 -14.82 -6.51 -5.95
C MET A 186 -15.45 -7.05 -7.23
N ILE A 187 -16.53 -7.80 -7.08
CA ILE A 187 -17.35 -8.29 -8.17
C ILE A 187 -18.61 -7.43 -8.23
N VAL A 188 -18.97 -6.94 -9.41
CA VAL A 188 -20.21 -6.19 -9.62
C VAL A 188 -21.00 -6.81 -10.75
N ASP A 189 -22.15 -7.38 -10.41
CA ASP A 189 -23.13 -7.95 -11.35
C ASP A 189 -24.52 -7.31 -11.15
N ALA A 190 -25.57 -7.97 -11.65
CA ALA A 190 -26.96 -7.50 -11.51
C ALA A 190 -27.44 -7.35 -10.06
N THR A 191 -26.78 -7.97 -9.08
CA THR A 191 -27.09 -7.90 -7.65
C THR A 191 -26.38 -6.73 -6.95
N GLY A 192 -25.41 -6.09 -7.61
CA GLY A 192 -24.62 -4.99 -7.08
C GLY A 192 -23.20 -5.43 -6.66
N PRO A 193 -22.45 -4.55 -5.97
CA PRO A 193 -21.06 -4.81 -5.60
C PRO A 193 -20.95 -5.77 -4.41
N MET A 194 -20.10 -6.78 -4.56
CA MET A 194 -19.68 -7.70 -3.52
C MET A 194 -18.15 -7.67 -3.40
N THR A 195 -17.64 -7.36 -2.21
CA THR A 195 -16.20 -7.36 -1.93
C THR A 195 -15.78 -8.63 -1.20
N GLN A 196 -14.59 -9.11 -1.51
CA GLN A 196 -13.96 -10.23 -0.84
C GLN A 196 -12.46 -9.94 -0.67
N GLN A 197 -11.98 -10.07 0.56
CA GLN A 197 -10.55 -10.13 0.83
C GLN A 197 -10.00 -11.45 0.27
N TYR A 198 -9.06 -11.37 -0.68
CA TYR A 198 -8.46 -12.57 -1.29
C TYR A 198 -7.16 -12.97 -0.58
N TRP A 199 -6.49 -12.02 0.08
CA TRP A 199 -5.22 -12.27 0.78
C TRP A 199 -5.16 -11.58 2.14
N SER A 200 -4.45 -12.20 3.07
CA SER A 200 -4.07 -11.63 4.35
C SER A 200 -2.64 -12.03 4.70
N LEU A 201 -1.88 -11.11 5.31
CA LEU A 201 -0.52 -11.40 5.77
C LEU A 201 -0.54 -12.59 6.75
N PRO A 202 0.16 -13.70 6.46
CA PRO A 202 0.17 -14.86 7.34
C PRO A 202 1.03 -14.57 8.59
N LEU A 203 0.37 -14.25 9.70
CA LEU A 203 1.03 -13.85 10.96
C LEU A 203 1.60 -15.03 11.78
N ASP A 204 1.28 -16.26 11.39
CA ASP A 204 1.69 -17.49 12.07
C ASP A 204 2.93 -18.16 11.45
N LEU A 205 3.40 -17.66 10.29
CA LEU A 205 4.62 -18.15 9.67
C LEU A 205 5.85 -17.65 10.42
N SER A 206 6.73 -18.58 10.80
CA SER A 206 8.01 -18.25 11.40
C SER A 206 9.13 -19.08 10.79
N ILE A 207 10.18 -18.40 10.34
CA ILE A 207 11.41 -19.03 9.86
C ILE A 207 12.36 -19.18 11.05
N ARG A 208 12.98 -20.35 11.18
CA ARG A 208 13.92 -20.67 12.26
C ARG A 208 15.24 -21.19 11.72
N TYR A 209 16.24 -20.31 11.71
CA TYR A 209 17.63 -20.72 11.47
C TYR A 209 18.37 -21.02 12.77
N ARG A 210 19.42 -21.84 12.62
CA ARG A 210 20.32 -22.21 13.72
C ARG A 210 21.27 -21.08 14.08
N ARG A 211 21.75 -20.32 13.08
CA ARG A 211 22.67 -19.20 13.26
C ARG A 211 21.99 -17.88 12.95
N GLU A 212 22.47 -16.81 13.58
CA GLU A 212 21.94 -15.47 13.36
C GLU A 212 22.30 -14.96 11.95
N GLU A 213 23.52 -15.25 11.51
CA GLU A 213 24.00 -14.89 10.17
C GLU A 213 23.09 -15.39 9.05
N ASP A 214 22.53 -16.60 9.20
CA ASP A 214 21.63 -17.20 8.20
C ASP A 214 20.34 -16.36 8.00
N TYR A 215 19.87 -15.65 9.03
CA TYR A 215 18.73 -14.72 8.88
C TYR A 215 19.13 -13.49 8.06
N PHE A 216 20.33 -12.96 8.26
CA PHE A 216 20.80 -11.79 7.51
C PHE A 216 21.05 -12.13 6.05
N GLU A 217 21.62 -13.31 5.78
CA GLU A 217 21.81 -13.80 4.41
C GLU A 217 20.47 -13.99 3.70
N HIS A 218 19.51 -14.70 4.31
CA HIS A 218 18.21 -14.91 3.69
C HIS A 218 17.45 -13.59 3.50
N TYR A 219 17.46 -12.68 4.47
CA TYR A 219 16.85 -11.36 4.30
C TYR A 219 17.47 -10.60 3.12
N ARG A 220 18.80 -10.64 2.99
CA ARG A 220 19.49 -9.98 1.88
C ARG A 220 19.16 -10.63 0.55
N GLU A 221 19.04 -11.95 0.48
CA GLU A 221 18.61 -12.67 -0.72
C GLU A 221 17.19 -12.25 -1.15
N MET A 222 16.24 -12.19 -0.21
CA MET A 222 14.85 -11.77 -0.49
C MET A 222 14.75 -10.31 -0.90
N LEU A 223 15.48 -9.42 -0.23
CA LEU A 223 15.50 -8.00 -0.59
C LEU A 223 16.19 -7.78 -1.95
N MET A 224 17.28 -8.51 -2.22
CA MET A 224 17.94 -8.47 -3.53
C MET A 224 17.02 -8.95 -4.66
N ASP A 225 16.27 -10.03 -4.44
CA ASP A 225 15.29 -10.52 -5.43
C ASP A 225 14.14 -9.52 -5.64
N SER A 226 13.66 -8.90 -4.56
CA SER A 226 12.63 -7.86 -4.62
C SER A 226 13.10 -6.65 -5.44
N VAL A 227 14.32 -6.16 -5.19
CA VAL A 227 14.94 -5.06 -5.96
C VAL A 227 15.17 -5.47 -7.42
N ARG A 228 15.61 -6.71 -7.67
CA ARG A 228 15.76 -7.26 -9.03
C ARG A 228 14.44 -7.24 -9.79
N ARG A 229 13.34 -7.68 -9.18
CA ARG A 229 12.00 -7.67 -9.78
C ARG A 229 11.51 -6.24 -10.02
N ALA A 230 11.65 -5.35 -9.04
CA ALA A 230 11.27 -3.94 -9.15
C ALA A 230 12.10 -3.15 -10.18
N SER A 231 13.32 -3.60 -10.49
CA SER A 231 14.16 -2.98 -11.52
C SER A 231 13.68 -3.22 -12.96
N ARG A 232 12.58 -3.94 -13.18
CA ARG A 232 12.06 -4.25 -14.52
C ARG A 232 11.53 -2.99 -15.21
N SER A 233 12.33 -2.41 -16.11
CA SER A 233 12.01 -1.16 -16.78
C SER A 233 12.42 -1.17 -18.26
N CYS A 234 11.63 -0.51 -19.11
CA CYS A 234 11.95 -0.29 -20.54
C CYS A 234 12.94 0.88 -20.78
N ALA A 235 13.34 1.56 -19.72
CA ALA A 235 14.26 2.70 -19.72
C ALA A 235 15.19 2.62 -18.48
N PRO A 236 16.21 3.49 -18.35
CA PRO A 236 16.96 3.60 -17.10
C PRO A 236 16.03 3.81 -15.90
N ILE A 237 16.35 3.22 -14.76
CA ILE A 237 15.65 3.48 -13.50
C ILE A 237 16.33 4.63 -12.76
N GLY A 238 15.53 5.42 -12.05
CA GLY A 238 16.04 6.29 -11.00
C GLY A 238 16.05 5.56 -9.67
N CYS A 239 16.98 5.91 -8.80
CA CYS A 239 17.00 5.48 -7.41
C CYS A 239 17.14 6.70 -6.51
N GLU A 240 16.26 6.84 -5.53
CA GLU A 240 16.43 7.86 -4.48
C GLU A 240 17.58 7.46 -3.55
N VAL A 241 18.40 8.44 -3.19
CA VAL A 241 19.53 8.29 -2.27
C VAL A 241 19.50 9.46 -1.29
N SER A 242 18.89 9.27 -0.13
CA SER A 242 18.85 10.29 0.94
C SER A 242 20.08 10.24 1.86
N GLY A 243 20.82 9.14 1.86
CA GLY A 243 21.84 8.83 2.87
C GLY A 243 21.29 8.08 4.09
N GLY A 244 19.96 7.95 4.22
CA GLY A 244 19.32 7.03 5.15
C GLY A 244 19.61 5.56 4.82
N HIS A 245 19.46 4.67 5.80
CA HIS A 245 19.79 3.25 5.63
C HIS A 245 18.95 2.57 4.55
N ASP A 246 17.67 2.91 4.43
CA ASP A 246 16.73 2.22 3.55
C ASP A 246 17.03 2.51 2.08
N SER A 247 16.94 3.77 1.66
CA SER A 247 17.22 4.17 0.28
C SER A 247 18.65 3.84 -0.15
N SER A 248 19.63 3.97 0.78
CA SER A 248 21.02 3.60 0.50
C SER A 248 21.20 2.09 0.31
N ALA A 249 20.46 1.26 1.05
CA ALA A 249 20.47 -0.19 0.88
C ALA A 249 19.86 -0.59 -0.46
N ILE A 250 18.73 0.01 -0.85
CA ILE A 250 18.09 -0.23 -2.16
C ILE A 250 19.05 0.16 -3.29
N TYR A 251 19.65 1.35 -3.24
CA TYR A 251 20.62 1.77 -4.25
C TYR A 251 21.84 0.84 -4.29
N ALA A 252 22.39 0.45 -3.14
CA ALA A 252 23.51 -0.48 -3.08
C ALA A 252 23.16 -1.82 -3.76
N MET A 253 21.96 -2.36 -3.53
CA MET A 253 21.51 -3.60 -4.18
C MET A 253 21.35 -3.44 -5.69
N VAL A 254 20.78 -2.32 -6.15
CA VAL A 254 20.72 -2.00 -7.58
C VAL A 254 22.12 -1.99 -8.21
N ARG A 255 23.11 -1.36 -7.56
CA ARG A 255 24.50 -1.35 -8.05
C ARG A 255 25.12 -2.73 -8.10
N ARG A 256 24.88 -3.58 -7.08
CA ARG A 256 25.35 -4.97 -7.06
C ARG A 256 24.72 -5.82 -8.16
N LEU A 257 23.42 -5.67 -8.40
CA LEU A 257 22.73 -6.34 -9.52
C LEU A 257 23.29 -5.89 -10.86
N GLN A 258 23.60 -4.60 -11.01
CA GLN A 258 24.21 -4.07 -12.24
C GLN A 258 25.62 -4.63 -12.46
N GLU A 259 26.47 -4.66 -11.42
CA GLU A 259 27.81 -5.27 -11.46
C GLU A 259 27.76 -6.77 -11.84
N ALA A 260 26.73 -7.48 -11.38
CA ALA A 260 26.51 -8.88 -11.68
C ALA A 260 25.83 -9.15 -13.04
N GLY A 261 25.43 -8.10 -13.78
CA GLY A 261 24.67 -8.25 -15.04
C GLY A 261 23.25 -8.80 -14.84
N GLN A 262 22.67 -8.60 -13.66
CA GLN A 262 21.35 -9.10 -13.25
C GLN A 262 20.30 -7.99 -13.08
N LEU A 263 20.69 -6.73 -13.24
CA LEU A 263 19.75 -5.61 -13.29
C LEU A 263 18.85 -5.75 -14.52
N GLN A 264 17.52 -5.63 -14.34
CA GLN A 264 16.58 -5.77 -15.47
C GLN A 264 16.46 -4.50 -16.32
N ALA A 265 16.68 -3.33 -15.72
CA ALA A 265 16.75 -2.06 -16.44
C ALA A 265 18.06 -1.91 -17.23
N THR A 266 18.05 -1.00 -18.20
CA THR A 266 19.24 -0.69 -19.00
C THR A 266 20.35 0.01 -18.22
N ASP A 267 19.99 0.80 -17.21
CA ASP A 267 20.91 1.52 -16.33
C ASP A 267 20.19 1.97 -15.05
N ALA A 268 20.94 2.44 -14.05
CA ALA A 268 20.43 2.99 -12.80
C ALA A 268 21.13 4.30 -12.42
N LEU A 269 20.34 5.35 -12.24
CA LEU A 269 20.80 6.71 -11.93
C LEU A 269 20.41 7.12 -10.50
N ALA A 270 21.33 7.70 -9.75
CA ALA A 270 21.07 8.17 -8.38
C ALA A 270 20.52 9.60 -8.37
N PHE A 271 19.42 9.79 -7.64
CA PHE A 271 18.77 11.07 -7.41
C PHE A 271 18.67 11.36 -5.92
N THR A 272 18.61 12.65 -5.59
CA THR A 272 18.34 13.07 -4.22
C THR A 272 17.74 14.47 -4.22
N MET A 273 16.90 14.73 -3.23
CA MET A 273 16.44 16.08 -2.92
C MET A 273 17.34 16.74 -1.88
N THR A 274 17.83 17.94 -2.16
CA THR A 274 18.66 18.69 -1.20
C THR A 274 17.80 19.21 -0.04
N GLY A 275 18.31 19.13 1.20
CA GLY A 275 17.66 19.76 2.35
C GLY A 275 17.74 21.29 2.36
N LEU A 276 17.24 21.90 3.44
CA LEU A 276 17.47 23.33 3.68
C LEU A 276 18.91 23.54 4.18
N PRO A 277 19.74 24.36 3.50
CA PRO A 277 21.15 24.53 3.86
C PRO A 277 21.35 24.91 5.34
N GLY A 278 22.27 24.22 6.01
CA GLY A 278 22.61 24.48 7.42
C GLY A 278 21.58 23.99 8.45
N THR A 279 20.60 23.19 8.02
CA THR A 279 19.64 22.53 8.90
C THR A 279 19.95 21.04 9.04
N ILE A 280 19.36 20.39 10.04
CA ILE A 280 19.46 18.92 10.19
C ILE A 280 18.85 18.13 9.01
N SER A 281 18.06 18.79 8.14
CA SER A 281 17.47 18.16 6.96
C SER A 281 18.42 18.13 5.76
N ASP A 282 19.58 18.78 5.86
CA ASP A 282 20.59 18.79 4.80
C ASP A 282 21.45 17.52 4.87
N GLU A 283 20.90 16.43 4.34
CA GLU A 283 21.51 15.09 4.36
C GLU A 283 22.39 14.83 3.12
N ILE A 284 22.66 15.86 2.32
CA ILE A 284 23.28 15.73 0.98
C ILE A 284 24.66 15.07 1.02
N GLU A 285 25.45 15.32 2.07
CA GLU A 285 26.78 14.73 2.21
C GLU A 285 26.71 13.21 2.39
N TYR A 286 25.70 12.70 3.08
CA TYR A 286 25.50 11.26 3.23
C TYR A 286 25.14 10.60 1.90
N ALA A 287 24.28 11.25 1.10
CA ALA A 287 23.95 10.79 -0.25
C ALA A 287 25.20 10.80 -1.18
N ARG A 288 26.03 11.84 -1.09
CA ARG A 288 27.30 11.94 -1.82
C ARG A 288 28.30 10.86 -1.42
N ASP A 289 28.36 10.49 -0.15
CA ASP A 289 29.24 9.41 0.32
C ASP A 289 28.84 8.07 -0.29
N VAL A 290 27.54 7.78 -0.38
CA VAL A 290 27.01 6.56 -1.01
C VAL A 290 27.37 6.50 -2.49
N THR A 291 27.14 7.58 -3.24
CA THR A 291 27.46 7.58 -4.69
C THR A 291 28.96 7.60 -4.96
N ARG A 292 29.76 8.24 -4.09
CA ARG A 292 31.24 8.19 -4.12
C ARG A 292 31.76 6.78 -3.90
N PHE A 293 31.16 6.02 -2.98
CA PHE A 293 31.52 4.62 -2.74
C PHE A 293 31.37 3.76 -4.00
N PHE A 294 30.32 4.00 -4.80
CA PHE A 294 30.08 3.29 -6.07
C PHE A 294 30.70 3.97 -7.30
N GLY A 295 31.36 5.12 -7.15
CA GLY A 295 31.93 5.87 -8.28
C GLY A 295 30.89 6.37 -9.29
N THR A 296 29.69 6.72 -8.82
CA THR A 296 28.54 7.13 -9.66
C THR A 296 28.20 8.61 -9.48
N PRO A 297 27.63 9.27 -10.51
CA PRO A 297 27.12 10.63 -10.34
C PRO A 297 25.86 10.65 -9.47
N LEU A 298 25.68 11.74 -8.73
CA LEU A 298 24.46 12.04 -7.98
C LEU A 298 23.75 13.22 -8.64
N TYR A 299 22.47 13.06 -8.96
CA TYR A 299 21.63 14.13 -9.50
C TYR A 299 20.85 14.79 -8.36
N GLU A 300 21.19 16.03 -8.06
CA GLU A 300 20.62 16.77 -6.93
C GLU A 300 19.48 17.68 -7.42
N ALA A 301 18.29 17.49 -6.86
CA ALA A 301 17.13 18.36 -7.08
C ALA A 301 16.97 19.31 -5.88
N PRO A 302 16.81 20.62 -6.10
CA PRO A 302 16.56 21.54 -5.00
C PRO A 302 15.21 21.25 -4.37
N ARG A 303 15.14 21.22 -3.03
CA ARG A 303 13.86 21.21 -2.33
C ARG A 303 13.04 22.42 -2.74
N THR A 304 11.84 22.16 -3.26
CA THR A 304 10.90 23.22 -3.60
C THR A 304 10.02 23.53 -2.40
N LEU A 305 9.94 24.82 -2.04
CA LEU A 305 8.95 25.29 -1.08
C LEU A 305 7.65 25.57 -1.80
N GLY A 306 6.57 25.18 -1.15
CA GLY A 306 5.27 25.26 -1.76
C GLY A 306 4.61 26.61 -1.74
N GLU A 307 4.36 27.19 -2.91
CA GLU A 307 3.45 28.33 -3.03
C GLU A 307 1.99 27.87 -2.92
N ILE A 308 1.16 28.65 -2.21
CA ILE A 308 -0.27 28.38 -2.04
C ILE A 308 -0.96 28.17 -3.39
N ALA A 309 -0.57 28.94 -4.42
CA ALA A 309 -1.12 28.84 -5.76
C ALA A 309 -0.97 27.44 -6.38
N TRP A 310 0.11 26.71 -6.06
CA TRP A 310 0.28 25.33 -6.50
C TRP A 310 -0.80 24.43 -5.89
N PHE A 311 -1.05 24.55 -4.58
CA PHE A 311 -2.10 23.79 -3.92
C PHE A 311 -3.49 24.13 -4.46
N GLU A 312 -3.78 25.40 -4.73
CA GLU A 312 -5.04 25.85 -5.35
C GLU A 312 -5.25 25.26 -6.75
N GLN A 313 -4.18 25.10 -7.54
CA GLN A 313 -4.26 24.48 -8.85
C GLN A 313 -4.46 22.96 -8.76
N ASN A 314 -3.72 22.28 -7.88
CA ASN A 314 -3.80 20.82 -7.75
C ASN A 314 -5.13 20.39 -7.12
N ILE A 315 -5.67 21.10 -6.11
CA ILE A 315 -6.98 20.76 -5.55
C ILE A 315 -8.11 20.85 -6.59
N VAL A 316 -8.03 21.79 -7.55
CA VAL A 316 -9.01 21.93 -8.63
C VAL A 316 -8.88 20.79 -9.64
N LYS A 317 -7.64 20.37 -9.92
CA LYS A 317 -7.32 19.31 -10.87
C LYS A 317 -7.64 17.92 -10.31
N ASP A 318 -7.03 17.57 -9.19
CA ASP A 318 -7.05 16.22 -8.61
C ASP A 318 -8.34 15.96 -7.83
N ARG A 319 -9.03 17.04 -7.41
CA ARG A 319 -10.30 17.02 -6.67
C ARG A 319 -10.21 16.19 -5.39
N ASP A 320 -9.02 15.97 -4.85
CA ASP A 320 -8.80 15.24 -3.59
C ASP A 320 -7.95 16.06 -2.62
N MET A 321 -7.95 15.68 -1.35
CA MET A 321 -7.12 16.32 -0.34
C MET A 321 -5.64 16.17 -0.73
N PRO A 322 -4.85 17.25 -0.70
CA PRO A 322 -3.42 17.14 -0.98
C PRO A 322 -2.80 16.20 0.05
N GLU A 323 -1.98 15.28 -0.44
CA GLU A 323 -1.05 14.55 0.41
C GLU A 323 -0.15 15.56 1.14
N PHE A 324 0.39 15.18 2.30
CA PHE A 324 1.18 16.03 3.21
C PHE A 324 2.06 17.06 2.48
N PRO A 325 2.38 18.22 3.09
CA PRO A 325 3.11 19.32 2.43
C PRO A 325 4.45 18.94 1.76
N ASN A 326 4.96 17.73 2.00
CA ASN A 326 6.13 17.14 1.36
C ASN A 326 5.90 16.74 -0.11
N ALA A 327 4.67 16.44 -0.55
CA ALA A 327 4.41 16.01 -1.94
C ALA A 327 4.90 17.06 -2.96
N GLN A 328 4.75 18.33 -2.63
CA GLN A 328 5.27 19.40 -3.48
C GLN A 328 6.80 19.42 -3.53
N SER A 329 7.47 19.13 -2.41
CA SER A 329 8.94 19.16 -2.38
C SER A 329 9.58 18.18 -3.37
N MET A 330 8.88 17.09 -3.70
CA MET A 330 9.31 16.06 -4.66
C MET A 330 9.11 16.46 -6.14
N VAL A 331 8.40 17.56 -6.45
CA VAL A 331 8.09 17.94 -7.85
C VAL A 331 9.34 18.19 -8.67
N ALA A 332 10.36 18.85 -8.09
CA ALA A 332 11.62 19.13 -8.77
C ALA A 332 12.41 17.85 -9.04
N GLU A 333 12.43 16.92 -8.09
CA GLU A 333 13.06 15.62 -8.25
C GLU A 333 12.36 14.79 -9.33
N ALA A 334 11.02 14.67 -9.28
CA ALA A 334 10.25 13.99 -10.32
C ALA A 334 10.49 14.59 -11.71
N ALA A 335 10.62 15.92 -11.82
CA ALA A 335 11.00 16.57 -13.07
C ALA A 335 12.42 16.23 -13.52
N LEU A 336 13.38 16.21 -12.59
CA LEU A 336 14.76 15.84 -12.85
C LEU A 336 14.89 14.37 -13.29
N VAL A 337 14.24 13.44 -12.59
CA VAL A 337 14.16 12.01 -12.94
C VAL A 337 13.65 11.84 -14.38
N ARG A 338 12.51 12.48 -14.71
CA ARG A 338 11.96 12.46 -16.08
C ARG A 338 12.92 13.06 -17.12
N SER A 339 13.62 14.15 -16.79
CA SER A 339 14.58 14.80 -17.71
C SER A 339 15.77 13.90 -18.06
N LYS A 340 16.06 12.88 -17.24
CA LYS A 340 17.09 11.86 -17.49
C LYS A 340 16.56 10.63 -18.25
N GLY A 341 15.31 10.66 -18.67
CA GLY A 341 14.66 9.55 -19.37
C GLY A 341 14.23 8.41 -18.45
N CYS A 342 14.32 8.59 -17.13
CA CYS A 342 13.83 7.60 -16.17
C CYS A 342 12.31 7.64 -16.11
N ARG A 343 11.72 6.45 -16.09
CA ARG A 343 10.26 6.24 -16.06
C ARG A 343 9.80 5.49 -14.80
N VAL A 344 10.73 4.86 -14.11
CA VAL A 344 10.56 4.17 -12.84
C VAL A 344 11.57 4.76 -11.86
N LEU A 345 11.11 4.99 -10.63
CA LEU A 345 11.92 5.45 -9.50
C LEU A 345 11.81 4.39 -8.41
N LEU A 346 12.94 3.95 -7.86
CA LEU A 346 13.00 3.09 -6.68
C LEU A 346 13.42 3.94 -5.48
N ASP A 347 12.69 3.83 -4.38
CA ASP A 347 12.97 4.51 -3.12
C ASP A 347 13.12 3.49 -1.97
N GLY A 348 13.25 4.00 -0.74
CA GLY A 348 13.32 3.19 0.48
C GLY A 348 12.05 3.26 1.33
N GLU A 349 10.92 3.72 0.80
CA GLU A 349 9.69 3.87 1.56
C GLU A 349 9.17 2.50 2.04
N GLY A 350 8.62 2.46 3.26
CA GLY A 350 8.21 1.21 3.91
C GLY A 350 9.34 0.48 4.66
N GLY A 351 10.60 0.91 4.52
CA GLY A 351 11.75 0.31 5.21
C GLY A 351 11.62 0.37 6.74
N ASP A 352 11.26 1.53 7.28
CA ASP A 352 10.99 1.73 8.70
C ASP A 352 9.82 0.87 9.21
N GLU A 353 8.72 0.77 8.44
CA GLU A 353 7.56 -0.06 8.79
C GLU A 353 7.92 -1.55 8.86
N PHE A 354 8.76 -2.02 7.93
CA PHE A 354 9.13 -3.43 7.83
C PHE A 354 10.26 -3.81 8.82
N ALA A 355 11.30 -2.99 8.92
CA ALA A 355 12.52 -3.29 9.68
C ALA A 355 12.53 -2.66 11.09
N GLY A 356 11.82 -1.55 11.30
CA GLY A 356 11.79 -0.82 12.58
C GLY A 356 11.10 -1.60 13.70
N GLY A 357 10.17 -2.50 13.34
CA GLY A 357 9.45 -3.35 14.28
C GLY A 357 8.66 -2.57 15.35
N SER A 358 8.16 -3.28 16.36
CA SER A 358 7.33 -2.69 17.41
C SER A 358 7.85 -3.09 18.79
N TYR A 359 8.20 -2.14 19.65
CA TYR A 359 8.66 -2.41 21.02
C TYR A 359 7.71 -3.29 21.87
N TYR A 360 6.46 -3.50 21.42
CA TYR A 360 5.54 -4.46 22.02
C TYR A 360 5.96 -5.93 21.89
N TYR A 361 6.95 -6.27 21.05
CA TYR A 361 7.57 -7.60 21.09
C TYR A 361 8.17 -7.91 22.48
N ILE A 362 8.54 -6.90 23.28
CA ILE A 362 8.99 -7.11 24.68
C ILE A 362 7.87 -7.75 25.49
N HIS A 363 6.64 -7.24 25.35
CA HIS A 363 5.47 -7.79 26.03
C HIS A 363 5.15 -9.21 25.54
N GLU A 364 5.20 -9.44 24.24
CA GLU A 364 5.01 -10.77 23.66
C GLU A 364 6.02 -11.79 24.20
N MET A 365 7.32 -11.45 24.19
CA MET A 365 8.35 -12.32 24.75
C MET A 365 8.17 -12.59 26.25
N LEU A 366 7.74 -11.59 27.02
CA LEU A 366 7.40 -11.77 28.44
C LEU A 366 6.20 -12.71 28.62
N ARG A 367 5.15 -12.52 27.83
CA ARG A 367 3.90 -13.30 27.86
C ARG A 367 4.15 -14.76 27.47
N GLU A 368 5.02 -14.99 26.49
CA GLU A 368 5.34 -16.32 25.95
C GLU A 368 6.47 -17.02 26.71
N GLY A 369 7.04 -16.39 27.74
CA GLY A 369 8.16 -16.95 28.50
C GLY A 369 9.45 -17.09 27.69
N ARG A 370 9.62 -16.31 26.62
CA ARG A 370 10.79 -16.31 25.72
C ARG A 370 11.97 -15.55 26.33
N LEU A 371 12.37 -15.92 27.54
CA LEU A 371 13.32 -15.19 28.39
C LEU A 371 14.72 -15.05 27.78
N GLY A 372 15.18 -16.05 27.01
CA GLY A 372 16.47 -15.98 26.32
C GLY A 372 16.53 -14.88 25.26
N MET A 373 15.47 -14.77 24.45
CA MET A 373 15.35 -13.71 23.44
C MET A 373 15.16 -12.33 24.08
N LEU A 374 14.35 -12.25 25.14
CA LEU A 374 14.22 -11.03 25.93
C LEU A 374 15.56 -10.57 26.48
N ALA A 375 16.35 -11.46 27.08
CA ALA A 375 17.66 -11.10 27.63
C ALA A 375 18.63 -10.59 26.55
N ARG A 376 18.63 -11.19 25.36
CA ARG A 376 19.42 -10.72 24.21
C ARG A 376 19.01 -9.31 23.80
N GLU A 377 17.72 -9.11 23.63
CA GLU A 377 17.14 -7.84 23.20
C GLU A 377 17.44 -6.69 24.17
N LEU A 378 17.30 -6.94 25.48
CA LEU A 378 17.59 -5.92 26.49
C LEU A 378 19.07 -5.53 26.50
N ARG A 379 19.99 -6.45 26.18
CA ARG A 379 21.42 -6.13 26.03
C ARG A 379 21.66 -5.25 24.81
N LEU A 380 21.03 -5.56 23.67
CA LEU A 380 21.13 -4.73 22.46
C LEU A 380 20.61 -3.31 22.71
N MET A 381 19.41 -3.18 23.31
CA MET A 381 18.87 -1.87 23.69
C MET A 381 19.75 -1.11 24.68
N ALA A 382 20.32 -1.81 25.67
CA ALA A 382 21.21 -1.18 26.64
C ALA A 382 22.52 -0.71 25.99
N GLY A 383 23.02 -1.41 24.97
CA GLY A 383 24.17 -0.99 24.18
C GLY A 383 23.91 0.29 23.37
N GLN A 384 22.70 0.45 22.83
CA GLN A 384 22.33 1.63 22.02
C GLN A 384 21.93 2.86 22.85
N GLY A 385 21.13 2.67 23.92
CA GLY A 385 20.52 3.78 24.67
C GLY A 385 20.82 3.82 26.17
N GLY A 386 21.56 2.83 26.70
CA GLY A 386 21.87 2.72 28.12
C GLY A 386 20.72 2.19 28.99
N ALA A 387 21.03 1.90 30.26
CA ALA A 387 20.10 1.22 31.18
C ALA A 387 18.79 1.99 31.43
N LYS A 388 18.84 3.33 31.52
CA LYS A 388 17.66 4.18 31.75
C LYS A 388 16.70 4.14 30.56
N TYR A 389 17.23 4.15 29.34
CA TYR A 389 16.45 4.01 28.12
C TYR A 389 15.74 2.66 28.07
N THR A 390 16.50 1.58 28.28
CA THR A 390 15.99 0.20 28.31
C THR A 390 14.91 0.01 29.36
N ALA A 391 15.16 0.45 30.61
CA ALA A 391 14.18 0.34 31.70
C ALA A 391 12.87 1.07 31.37
N ARG A 392 12.94 2.26 30.75
CA ARG A 392 11.76 3.01 30.34
C ARG A 392 10.97 2.28 29.25
N ARG A 393 11.64 1.67 28.26
CA ARG A 393 11.01 0.88 27.19
C ARG A 393 10.37 -0.39 27.75
N VAL A 394 11.10 -1.16 28.58
CA VAL A 394 10.57 -2.36 29.25
C VAL A 394 9.34 -2.04 30.07
N PHE A 395 9.37 -0.99 30.88
CA PHE A 395 8.21 -0.59 31.66
C PHE A 395 7.04 -0.21 30.74
N ARG A 396 7.27 0.63 29.73
CA ARG A 396 6.21 1.18 28.87
C ARG A 396 5.60 0.16 27.91
N PHE A 397 6.41 -0.68 27.30
CA PHE A 397 6.01 -1.58 26.21
C PHE A 397 6.01 -3.06 26.61
N GLY A 398 6.69 -3.43 27.71
CA GLY A 398 6.69 -4.79 28.25
C GLY A 398 5.73 -4.98 29.42
N LEU A 399 5.91 -4.21 30.50
CA LEU A 399 5.18 -4.41 31.76
C LEU A 399 3.82 -3.72 31.81
N ARG A 400 3.73 -2.45 31.38
CA ARG A 400 2.49 -1.67 31.38
C ARG A 400 1.33 -2.38 30.64
N PRO A 401 1.54 -3.11 29.53
CA PRO A 401 0.47 -3.88 28.90
C PRO A 401 -0.16 -4.98 29.76
N PHE A 402 0.55 -5.53 30.75
CA PHE A 402 -0.05 -6.43 31.76
C PHE A 402 -0.91 -5.70 32.79
N GLY A 403 -0.79 -4.37 32.89
CA GLY A 403 -1.48 -3.57 33.89
C GLY A 403 -2.98 -3.38 33.59
N PRO A 404 -3.81 -3.10 34.62
CA PRO A 404 -5.22 -2.81 34.43
C PRO A 404 -5.48 -1.58 33.55
N ILE A 405 -6.53 -1.60 32.72
CA ILE A 405 -6.88 -0.49 31.79
C ILE A 405 -7.07 0.85 32.51
N TRP A 406 -7.58 0.85 33.74
CA TRP A 406 -7.80 2.09 34.48
C TRP A 406 -6.48 2.82 34.76
N VAL A 407 -5.37 2.11 34.96
CA VAL A 407 -4.04 2.71 35.13
C VAL A 407 -3.62 3.44 33.85
N ASP A 408 -3.85 2.81 32.70
CA ASP A 408 -3.58 3.37 31.39
C ASP A 408 -4.46 4.60 31.08
N ALA A 409 -5.74 4.53 31.45
CA ALA A 409 -6.70 5.63 31.34
C ALA A 409 -6.30 6.84 32.21
N THR A 410 -5.93 6.61 33.47
CA THR A 410 -5.48 7.66 34.40
C THR A 410 -4.16 8.28 33.95
N MET A 411 -3.18 7.48 33.53
CA MET A 411 -1.92 8.01 32.99
C MET A 411 -2.14 8.82 31.71
N ARG A 412 -3.05 8.40 30.83
CA ARG A 412 -3.43 9.18 29.64
C ARG A 412 -4.10 10.48 30.01
N HIS A 413 -5.02 10.47 30.97
CA HIS A 413 -5.66 11.69 31.47
C HIS A 413 -4.57 12.67 31.95
N ILE A 414 -3.67 12.22 32.84
CA ILE A 414 -2.56 13.03 33.34
C ILE A 414 -1.62 13.51 32.22
N HIS A 415 -1.32 12.68 31.22
CA HIS A 415 -0.43 13.06 30.12
C HIS A 415 -1.10 14.03 29.13
N ARG A 416 -2.40 13.86 28.88
CA ARG A 416 -3.23 14.73 28.01
C ARG A 416 -3.27 16.17 28.56
N TYR A 417 -3.24 16.34 29.88
CA TYR A 417 -3.16 17.66 30.53
C TYR A 417 -1.74 18.23 30.69
N ARG A 418 -0.68 17.47 30.37
CA ARG A 418 0.72 17.89 30.57
C ARG A 418 1.47 18.34 29.30
N GLN A 419 0.96 18.04 28.12
CA GLN A 419 1.59 18.38 26.84
C GLN A 419 0.97 19.67 26.25
N PRO A 420 1.69 20.81 26.21
CA PRO A 420 1.14 22.09 25.72
C PRO A 420 0.63 22.02 24.27
N TRP A 421 1.31 21.22 23.44
CA TRP A 421 0.96 21.04 22.02
C TRP A 421 -0.24 20.10 21.80
N ARG A 422 -0.49 19.13 22.70
CA ARG A 422 -1.68 18.25 22.61
C ARG A 422 -2.92 18.84 23.28
N ALA A 423 -2.77 19.89 24.09
CA ALA A 423 -3.87 20.65 24.65
C ALA A 423 -4.73 21.36 23.58
N HIS A 424 -4.21 21.52 22.35
CA HIS A 424 -4.99 22.02 21.20
C HIS A 424 -6.06 21.03 20.70
N LEU A 425 -6.06 19.76 21.12
CA LEU A 425 -7.09 18.78 20.75
C LEU A 425 -8.08 18.49 21.88
N GLY A 426 -7.93 19.12 23.06
CA GLY A 426 -8.94 19.04 24.12
C GLY A 426 -10.17 19.90 23.85
N LYS A 427 -10.02 20.95 23.04
CA LYS A 427 -11.11 21.78 22.46
C LYS A 427 -11.08 21.79 20.92
N GLY A 428 -10.19 21.01 20.30
CA GLY A 428 -9.90 21.05 18.86
C GLY A 428 -9.32 22.38 18.36
N PRO A 429 -8.90 22.44 17.09
CA PRO A 429 -8.57 23.71 16.46
C PRO A 429 -9.80 24.62 16.46
N HIS A 430 -9.64 25.92 16.77
CA HIS A 430 -10.75 26.87 16.84
C HIS A 430 -11.52 27.03 15.51
N TRP A 431 -10.91 26.62 14.40
CA TRP A 431 -11.51 26.62 13.06
C TRP A 431 -12.35 25.36 12.77
N VAL A 432 -12.35 24.34 13.63
CA VAL A 432 -13.23 23.16 13.50
C VAL A 432 -14.48 23.35 14.35
N ALA A 433 -15.65 23.11 13.76
CA ALA A 433 -16.92 23.19 14.48
C ALA A 433 -17.00 22.16 15.61
N LYS A 434 -17.51 22.57 16.79
CA LYS A 434 -17.64 21.69 17.97
C LYS A 434 -18.31 20.33 17.68
N PRO A 435 -19.42 20.24 16.90
CA PRO A 435 -20.02 18.94 16.61
C PRO A 435 -19.07 17.96 15.92
N LEU A 436 -18.20 18.43 15.03
CA LEU A 436 -17.21 17.59 14.35
C LEU A 436 -16.15 17.08 15.35
N LEU A 437 -15.74 17.93 16.29
CA LEU A 437 -14.80 17.55 17.34
C LEU A 437 -15.37 16.49 18.30
N ASP A 438 -16.64 16.63 18.67
CA ASP A 438 -17.34 15.67 19.52
C ASP A 438 -17.44 14.31 18.80
N GLN A 439 -17.74 14.31 17.50
CA GLN A 439 -17.80 13.09 16.68
C GLN A 439 -16.42 12.44 16.48
N LEU A 440 -15.36 13.22 16.23
CA LEU A 440 -13.98 12.70 16.19
C LEU A 440 -13.58 12.07 17.53
N ALA A 441 -13.98 12.68 18.65
CA ALA A 441 -13.73 12.12 19.97
C ALA A 441 -14.45 10.77 20.18
N GLU A 442 -15.66 10.61 19.64
CA GLU A 442 -16.38 9.34 19.65
C GLU A 442 -15.66 8.26 18.81
N GLN A 443 -15.25 8.57 17.57
CA GLN A 443 -14.53 7.60 16.74
C GLN A 443 -13.18 7.19 17.33
N ARG A 444 -12.44 8.13 17.94
CA ARG A 444 -11.22 7.78 18.72
C ARG A 444 -11.49 6.72 19.77
N GLU A 445 -12.62 6.82 20.48
CA GLU A 445 -12.99 5.88 21.52
C GLU A 445 -13.43 4.53 20.93
N ILE A 446 -14.17 4.52 19.81
CA ILE A 446 -14.56 3.31 19.07
C ILE A 446 -13.31 2.58 18.55
N ALA A 447 -12.44 3.27 17.82
CA ALA A 447 -11.20 2.72 17.29
C ALA A 447 -10.32 2.13 18.39
N ARG A 448 -10.24 2.80 19.56
CA ARG A 448 -9.53 2.28 20.73
C ARG A 448 -10.13 0.97 21.25
N VAL A 449 -11.46 0.81 21.22
CA VAL A 449 -12.12 -0.44 21.65
C VAL A 449 -11.86 -1.56 20.64
N GLN A 450 -11.64 -1.22 19.37
CA GLN A 450 -11.31 -2.18 18.31
C GLN A 450 -9.83 -2.55 18.26
N ASP A 451 -8.95 -1.73 18.83
CA ASP A 451 -7.50 -1.97 18.95
C ASP A 451 -7.18 -3.30 19.67
N ASP A 452 -6.28 -4.10 19.10
CA ASP A 452 -5.92 -5.41 19.62
C ASP A 452 -5.28 -5.34 21.01
N ILE A 453 -4.53 -4.27 21.34
CA ILE A 453 -3.99 -4.05 22.68
C ILE A 453 -5.13 -3.86 23.68
N TRP A 454 -6.21 -3.17 23.29
CA TRP A 454 -7.38 -3.04 24.15
C TRP A 454 -8.10 -4.37 24.34
N ARG A 455 -8.24 -5.16 23.27
CA ARG A 455 -8.85 -6.51 23.31
C ARG A 455 -8.06 -7.47 24.18
N ILE A 456 -6.74 -7.49 24.06
CA ILE A 456 -5.82 -8.27 24.91
C ILE A 456 -6.02 -7.92 26.39
N ARG A 457 -6.26 -6.63 26.71
CA ARG A 457 -6.49 -6.19 28.08
C ARG A 457 -7.93 -6.42 28.60
N ASN A 458 -8.92 -6.60 27.73
CA ASN A 458 -10.35 -6.74 28.09
C ASN A 458 -11.01 -8.03 27.55
N PRO A 459 -10.51 -9.23 27.88
CA PRO A 459 -11.04 -10.47 27.31
C PRO A 459 -12.53 -10.72 27.64
N SER A 460 -13.01 -10.27 28.82
CA SER A 460 -14.39 -10.50 29.28
C SER A 460 -15.45 -9.60 28.62
N LYS A 461 -15.06 -8.52 27.92
CA LYS A 461 -16.00 -7.67 27.19
C LYS A 461 -16.32 -8.18 25.79
N LEU A 462 -15.56 -9.16 25.29
CA LEU A 462 -15.75 -9.80 23.98
C LEU A 462 -16.93 -10.78 23.94
N THR A 463 -17.43 -11.23 25.09
CA THR A 463 -18.55 -12.20 25.15
C THR A 463 -19.94 -11.59 24.95
N SER A 464 -20.06 -10.27 24.72
CA SER A 464 -21.36 -9.60 24.59
C SER A 464 -21.69 -9.02 23.20
N THR A 465 -20.79 -9.06 22.22
CA THR A 465 -21.11 -8.61 20.86
C THR A 465 -21.52 -9.79 19.99
N ARG A 466 -22.83 -10.09 19.97
CA ARG A 466 -23.44 -10.81 18.85
C ARG A 466 -23.19 -9.97 17.58
N GLN A 467 -22.19 -10.32 16.78
CA GLN A 467 -22.26 -10.06 15.36
C GLN A 467 -23.41 -10.91 14.80
N PRO A 468 -24.32 -10.37 13.97
CA PRO A 468 -25.22 -11.22 13.21
C PRO A 468 -24.37 -12.00 12.21
N CYS A 469 -24.02 -13.22 12.60
CA CYS A 469 -23.53 -14.25 11.70
C CYS A 469 -24.62 -14.44 10.63
N VAL A 470 -24.32 -14.04 9.39
CA VAL A 470 -25.12 -14.40 8.22
C VAL A 470 -25.09 -15.92 8.14
N ARG A 471 -26.20 -16.54 8.52
CA ARG A 471 -26.43 -17.98 8.43
C ARG A 471 -26.26 -18.40 6.96
N ARG A 472 -25.14 -19.04 6.62
CA ARG A 472 -25.11 -20.00 5.51
C ARG A 472 -25.85 -21.25 5.98
N SER A 473 -27.09 -21.40 5.53
CA SER A 473 -27.76 -22.70 5.49
C SER A 473 -27.16 -23.48 4.32
N CYS A 474 -26.26 -24.41 4.62
CA CYS A 474 -26.04 -25.57 3.77
C CYS A 474 -26.53 -26.79 4.56
N MET A 475 -27.76 -27.22 4.26
CA MET A 475 -28.19 -28.59 4.49
C MET A 475 -28.30 -29.29 3.14
N ASP A 476 -27.81 -30.53 3.14
CA ASP A 476 -28.07 -31.65 2.25
C ASP A 476 -27.34 -31.76 0.91
N ALA A 477 -26.25 -32.55 0.92
CA ALA A 477 -26.16 -33.90 0.31
C ALA A 477 -24.70 -34.37 0.47
N GLY A 478 -24.39 -35.43 1.21
CA GLY A 478 -24.50 -36.79 0.70
C GLY A 478 -23.48 -37.68 1.42
N THR A 479 -24.02 -38.68 2.09
CA THR A 479 -23.41 -39.83 2.76
C THR A 479 -22.29 -40.50 1.95
N LEU A 480 -21.11 -40.73 2.55
CA LEU A 480 -20.24 -41.85 2.19
C LEU A 480 -19.50 -42.38 3.42
N ARG A 481 -19.65 -43.68 3.61
CA ARG A 481 -19.29 -44.49 4.79
C ARG A 481 -17.77 -44.65 4.93
N GLN A 482 -17.33 -44.67 6.19
CA GLN A 482 -16.08 -45.28 6.61
C GLN A 482 -16.20 -46.82 6.52
N GLU A 483 -15.23 -47.46 5.87
CA GLU A 483 -14.80 -48.82 6.21
C GLU A 483 -13.29 -48.78 6.46
N THR A 484 -12.94 -48.97 7.73
CA THR A 484 -11.61 -49.27 8.23
C THR A 484 -11.40 -50.78 8.21
N SER A 485 -10.30 -51.27 7.61
CA SER A 485 -9.59 -52.44 8.14
C SER A 485 -8.25 -52.63 7.45
N ARG A 486 -7.17 -52.63 8.23
CA ARG A 486 -6.00 -53.52 8.13
C ARG A 486 -4.98 -53.16 9.22
N PRO A 487 -4.24 -54.16 9.72
CA PRO A 487 -4.67 -55.30 10.51
C PRO A 487 -4.69 -54.99 12.02
#